data_AF-A0A957C5I0-F1
#
_entry.id   AF-A0A957C5I0-F1
#
_cell.length_a   1.000
_cell.length_b   1.000
_cell.length_c   1.000
_cell.angle_alpha   90.00
_cell.angle_beta   90.00
_cell.angle_gamma   90.00
#
_symmetry.space_group_name_H-M   'P 1'
#
loop_
_entity.id
_entity.type
_entity.pdbx_description
1 polymer ?
#
loop_
_entity_poly.entity_id
_entity_poly.type
_entity_poly.pdbx_seq_one_letter_code
_entity_poly.pdbx_strand_id
1 'polypeptide(L)'
;MHIRESKEKITNPGHKRAWRIYDQRGRATADLLSLDDEDPRTMGDLLLRHPSEASISRTIEAERISEIEPLHMEILKHGEVCCEWPTIDDMRQRREADIDRLDPGVRRILNPHIYHVSLTQKLWDLKQEILQEMQEG
;
A
#
# COMPACT_ATOMS: atom_id res chain seq x y z
N MET A 1 7.09 0.27 -31.55
CA MET A 1 6.00 0.98 -30.84
C MET A 1 6.64 2.10 -30.02
N HIS A 2 6.26 3.37 -30.22
CA HIS A 2 6.89 4.47 -29.47
C HIS A 2 6.31 4.54 -28.05
N ILE A 3 6.97 3.92 -27.09
CA ILE A 3 6.58 3.98 -25.67
C ILE A 3 7.08 5.32 -25.10
N ARG A 4 6.24 6.36 -25.20
CA ARG A 4 6.38 7.62 -24.43
C ARG A 4 5.48 7.60 -23.19
N GLU A 5 5.44 6.48 -22.47
CA GLU A 5 4.79 6.43 -21.16
C GLU A 5 5.83 6.67 -20.08
N SER A 6 5.57 7.63 -19.18
CA SER A 6 6.42 7.83 -18.01
C SER A 6 6.30 6.62 -17.09
N LYS A 7 7.39 6.26 -16.40
CA LYS A 7 7.42 5.09 -15.47
C LYS A 7 6.30 5.11 -14.42
N GLU A 8 5.82 6.30 -14.09
CA GLU A 8 4.70 6.55 -13.17
C GLU A 8 3.33 6.11 -13.73
N LYS A 9 3.17 6.08 -15.06
CA LYS A 9 1.91 5.67 -15.71
C LYS A 9 1.78 4.16 -15.84
N ILE A 10 2.82 3.41 -15.51
CA ILE A 10 2.85 1.96 -15.67
C ILE A 10 2.21 1.32 -14.44
N THR A 11 1.08 0.65 -14.67
CA THR A 11 0.30 -0.03 -13.64
C THR A 11 1.09 -1.15 -12.96
N ASN A 12 0.91 -1.33 -11.65
CA ASN A 12 1.54 -2.42 -10.93
C ASN A 12 0.85 -3.76 -11.30
N PRO A 13 1.61 -4.79 -11.71
CA PRO A 13 1.07 -6.07 -12.18
C PRO A 13 0.46 -6.91 -11.06
N GLY A 14 -0.14 -8.06 -11.44
CA GLY A 14 -0.58 -9.10 -10.52
C GLY A 14 -1.85 -8.80 -9.72
N HIS A 15 -2.34 -9.84 -9.04
CA HIS A 15 -3.39 -9.74 -8.02
C HIS A 15 -2.75 -9.23 -6.72
N LYS A 16 -3.25 -8.12 -6.19
CA LYS A 16 -2.56 -7.35 -5.15
C LYS A 16 -3.39 -7.21 -3.89
N ARG A 17 -2.70 -7.16 -2.74
CA ARG A 17 -3.27 -6.74 -1.46
C ARG A 17 -2.66 -5.42 -1.03
N ALA A 18 -3.45 -4.61 -0.34
CA ALA A 18 -3.03 -3.35 0.25
C ALA A 18 -3.02 -3.47 1.78
N TRP A 19 -1.96 -2.95 2.39
CA TRP A 19 -1.70 -3.03 3.81
C TRP A 19 -1.31 -1.66 4.34
N ARG A 20 -1.87 -1.23 5.46
CA ARG A 20 -1.45 0.00 6.14
C ARG A 20 -0.52 -0.33 7.29
N ILE A 21 0.64 0.31 7.31
CA ILE A 21 1.66 0.13 8.34
C ILE A 21 1.55 1.28 9.35
N TYR A 22 1.47 0.93 10.63
CA TYR A 22 1.44 1.88 11.72
C TYR A 22 2.75 1.86 12.50
N ASP A 23 3.27 3.05 12.81
CA ASP A 23 4.44 3.21 13.67
C ASP A 23 4.09 3.01 15.16
N GLN A 24 5.10 3.01 16.03
CA GLN A 24 4.91 2.90 17.49
C GLN A 24 4.02 4.00 18.12
N ARG A 25 3.76 5.11 17.40
CA ARG A 25 2.86 6.19 17.85
C ARG A 25 1.41 5.91 17.45
N GLY A 26 1.14 4.76 16.81
CA GLY A 26 -0.15 4.39 16.25
C GLY A 26 -0.53 5.17 14.98
N ARG A 27 0.46 5.82 14.33
CA ARG A 27 0.25 6.65 13.15
C ARG A 27 0.55 5.89 11.87
N ALA A 28 -0.31 6.06 10.87
CA ALA A 28 -0.11 5.47 9.54
C ALA A 28 1.13 6.09 8.88
N THR A 29 2.14 5.27 8.57
CA THR A 29 3.44 5.73 8.03
C THR A 29 3.64 5.37 6.55
N ALA A 30 2.95 4.35 6.06
CA ALA A 30 2.84 4.03 4.63
C ALA A 30 1.73 3.02 4.39
N ASP A 31 1.30 2.97 3.13
CA ASP A 31 0.62 1.80 2.60
C ASP A 31 1.60 0.96 1.77
N LEU A 32 1.54 -0.35 1.93
CA LEU A 32 2.36 -1.35 1.26
C LEU A 32 1.46 -2.19 0.35
N LEU A 33 1.84 -2.30 -0.92
CA LEU A 33 1.22 -3.21 -1.87
C LEU A 33 2.05 -4.49 -1.97
N SER A 34 1.39 -5.63 -1.86
CA SER A 34 1.99 -6.96 -2.01
C SER A 34 1.26 -7.75 -3.10
N LEU A 35 1.84 -8.87 -3.52
CA LEU A 35 1.09 -9.91 -4.22
C LEU A 35 0.14 -10.63 -3.25
N ASP A 36 -0.85 -11.32 -3.82
CA ASP A 36 -1.92 -11.99 -3.06
C ASP A 36 -1.45 -13.17 -2.19
N ASP A 37 -0.30 -13.76 -2.53
CA ASP A 37 0.32 -14.85 -1.79
C ASP A 37 1.32 -14.37 -0.71
N GLU A 38 1.39 -13.07 -0.47
CA GLU A 38 2.22 -12.45 0.56
C GLU A 38 1.40 -11.96 1.75
N ASP A 39 1.92 -12.14 2.97
CA ASP A 39 1.37 -11.55 4.21
C ASP A 39 2.45 -10.78 4.98
N PRO A 40 2.51 -9.44 4.85
CA PRO A 40 3.48 -8.59 5.54
C PRO A 40 3.45 -8.70 7.07
N ARG A 41 2.37 -9.19 7.69
CA ARG A 41 2.31 -9.43 9.15
C ARG A 41 3.23 -10.55 9.61
N THR A 42 3.60 -11.43 8.70
CA THR A 42 4.50 -12.57 8.95
C THR A 42 5.92 -12.29 8.48
N MET A 43 6.14 -11.14 7.85
CA MET A 43 7.46 -10.67 7.44
C MET A 43 8.11 -9.96 8.63
N GLY A 44 9.42 -10.11 8.78
CA GLY A 44 10.20 -9.34 9.76
C GLY A 44 10.30 -7.88 9.32
N ASP A 45 11.52 -7.41 9.12
CA ASP A 45 11.72 -6.05 8.60
C ASP A 45 11.08 -5.89 7.22
N LEU A 46 10.36 -4.78 7.03
CA LEU A 46 9.67 -4.48 5.78
C LEU A 46 10.53 -3.58 4.90
N LEU A 47 10.96 -4.10 3.75
CA LEU A 47 11.56 -3.30 2.69
C LEU A 47 10.47 -2.69 1.81
N LEU A 48 10.34 -1.36 1.85
CA LEU A 48 9.39 -0.57 1.09
C LEU A 48 10.07 0.02 -0.15
N ARG A 49 9.77 -0.53 -1.32
CA ARG A 49 10.28 -0.04 -2.61
C ARG A 49 9.39 1.06 -3.18
N HIS A 50 9.97 2.14 -3.70
CA HIS A 50 9.21 3.15 -4.42
C HIS A 50 8.62 2.54 -5.71
N PRO A 51 7.36 2.84 -6.07
CA PRO A 51 6.68 2.18 -7.19
C PRO A 51 7.26 2.52 -8.57
N SER A 52 8.00 3.62 -8.71
CA SER A 52 8.54 4.10 -10.00
C SER A 52 10.04 4.44 -9.97
N GLU A 53 10.63 4.64 -8.79
CA GLU A 53 12.02 5.10 -8.63
C GLU A 53 12.86 4.00 -7.99
N ALA A 54 13.56 3.21 -8.82
CA ALA A 54 14.28 2.01 -8.40
C ALA A 54 15.33 2.24 -7.29
N SER A 55 15.95 3.42 -7.25
CA SER A 55 16.95 3.78 -6.24
C SER A 55 16.35 4.17 -4.89
N ILE A 56 15.03 4.40 -4.81
CA ILE A 56 14.37 4.83 -3.59
C ILE A 56 13.75 3.62 -2.90
N SER A 57 14.23 3.37 -1.69
CA SER A 57 13.66 2.39 -0.79
C SER A 57 13.89 2.79 0.66
N ARG A 58 13.06 2.27 1.55
CA ARG A 58 13.23 2.40 3.00
C ARG A 58 12.95 1.07 3.67
N THR A 59 13.66 0.78 4.74
CA THR A 59 13.36 -0.39 5.59
C THR A 59 12.67 0.09 6.87
N ILE A 60 11.59 -0.57 7.26
CA ILE A 60 10.97 -0.40 8.57
C ILE A 60 11.27 -1.65 9.38
N GLU A 61 12.01 -1.47 10.46
CA GLU A 61 12.32 -2.54 11.40
C GLU A 61 11.04 -3.08 12.06
N ALA A 62 10.91 -4.39 12.19
CA ALA A 62 9.70 -5.03 12.74
C ALA A 62 9.32 -4.47 14.12
N GLU A 63 10.32 -4.21 14.97
CA GLU A 63 10.15 -3.66 16.32
C GLU A 63 9.54 -2.25 16.34
N ARG A 64 9.61 -1.53 15.22
CA ARG A 64 9.09 -0.15 15.06
C ARG A 64 7.68 -0.12 14.48
N ILE A 65 7.12 -1.28 14.16
CA ILE A 65 5.75 -1.45 13.64
C ILE A 65 4.85 -1.81 14.82
N SER A 66 3.78 -1.05 15.03
CA SER A 66 2.78 -1.38 16.05
C SER A 66 1.65 -2.24 15.50
N GLU A 67 1.29 -2.03 14.24
CA GLU A 67 0.16 -2.69 13.58
C GLU A 67 0.36 -2.71 12.06
N ILE A 68 -0.14 -3.77 11.43
CA ILE A 68 -0.26 -3.91 9.98
C ILE A 68 -1.71 -4.27 9.68
N GLU A 69 -2.46 -3.32 9.14
CA GLU A 69 -3.89 -3.46 8.82
C GLU A 69 -4.08 -3.90 7.35
N PRO A 70 -4.77 -5.01 7.05
CA PRO A 70 -5.23 -5.30 5.69
C PRO A 70 -6.35 -4.32 5.29
N LEU A 71 -6.19 -3.62 4.17
CA LEU A 71 -7.14 -2.61 3.71
C LEU A 71 -8.25 -3.17 2.82
N HIS A 72 -8.04 -4.34 2.21
CA HIS A 72 -9.05 -5.02 1.41
C HIS A 72 -9.92 -5.92 2.28
N MET A 73 -11.22 -5.92 2.01
CA MET A 73 -12.22 -6.79 2.63
C MET A 73 -13.00 -7.53 1.53
N GLU A 74 -13.30 -8.80 1.76
CA GLU A 74 -14.16 -9.58 0.87
C GLU A 74 -15.61 -9.11 1.05
N ILE A 75 -16.19 -8.51 0.00
CA ILE A 75 -17.58 -8.01 0.00
C ILE A 75 -18.53 -9.04 -0.62
N LEU A 76 -18.07 -9.72 -1.67
CA LEU A 76 -18.82 -10.72 -2.42
C LEU A 76 -18.00 -12.00 -2.52
N LYS A 77 -18.61 -13.13 -2.19
CA LYS A 77 -18.02 -14.45 -2.34
C LYS A 77 -19.01 -15.37 -3.06
N HIS A 78 -18.59 -15.93 -4.19
CA HIS A 78 -19.44 -16.77 -5.05
C HIS A 78 -20.79 -16.14 -5.43
N GLY A 79 -20.82 -14.80 -5.57
CA GLY A 79 -22.03 -14.06 -5.94
C GLY A 79 -22.92 -13.65 -4.76
N GLU A 80 -22.56 -14.05 -3.53
CA GLU A 80 -23.30 -13.70 -2.32
C GLU A 80 -22.56 -12.64 -1.50
N VAL A 81 -23.31 -11.71 -0.91
CA VAL A 81 -22.73 -10.69 0.00
C VAL A 81 -22.31 -11.38 1.29
N CYS A 82 -21.03 -11.23 1.65
CA CYS A 82 -20.45 -11.87 2.83
C CYS A 82 -19.99 -10.86 3.91
N CYS A 83 -20.29 -9.57 3.75
CA CYS A 83 -20.01 -8.53 4.73
C CYS A 83 -21.31 -7.93 5.29
N GLU A 84 -21.23 -7.44 6.53
CA GLU A 84 -22.28 -6.58 7.09
C GLU A 84 -22.11 -5.15 6.57
N TRP A 85 -23.22 -4.52 6.16
CA TRP A 85 -23.19 -3.13 5.72
C TRP A 85 -23.12 -2.21 6.94
N PRO A 86 -22.07 -1.38 7.07
CA PRO A 86 -21.97 -0.44 8.18
C PRO A 86 -23.07 0.62 8.08
N THR A 87 -23.52 1.12 9.22
CA THR A 87 -24.43 2.29 9.24
C THR A 87 -23.66 3.55 8.84
N ILE A 88 -24.39 4.62 8.48
CA ILE A 88 -23.77 5.93 8.21
C ILE A 88 -22.99 6.43 9.44
N ASP A 89 -23.47 6.13 10.65
CA ASP A 89 -22.80 6.53 11.88
C ASP A 89 -21.50 5.76 12.10
N ASP A 90 -21.49 4.45 11.82
CA ASP A 90 -20.27 3.63 11.86
C ASP A 90 -19.23 4.11 10.84
N MET A 91 -19.68 4.41 9.61
CA MET A 91 -18.81 4.96 8.56
C MET A 91 -18.20 6.31 8.97
N ARG A 92 -18.97 7.18 9.63
CA ARG A 92 -18.48 8.47 10.13
C ARG A 92 -17.44 8.28 11.22
N GLN A 93 -17.72 7.43 12.21
CA GLN A 93 -16.79 7.14 13.30
C GLN A 93 -15.49 6.54 12.79
N ARG A 94 -15.58 5.59 11.84
CA ARG A 94 -14.39 5.03 11.18
C ARG A 94 -13.57 6.09 10.48
N ARG A 95 -14.21 6.96 9.68
CA ARG A 95 -13.52 8.05 8.98
C ARG A 95 -12.83 9.01 9.95
N GLU A 96 -13.46 9.35 11.07
CA GLU A 96 -12.85 10.21 12.09
C GLU A 96 -11.62 9.54 12.71
N ALA A 97 -11.75 8.28 13.11
CA ALA A 97 -10.65 7.49 13.64
C ALA A 97 -9.48 7.37 12.64
N ASP A 98 -9.77 7.07 11.37
CA ASP A 98 -8.76 6.91 10.31
C ASP A 98 -7.97 8.22 10.09
N ILE A 99 -8.67 9.36 10.03
CA ILE A 99 -8.03 10.69 9.90
C ILE A 99 -7.19 11.01 11.13
N ASP A 100 -7.64 10.63 12.31
CA ASP A 100 -6.88 10.84 13.55
C ASP A 100 -5.67 9.93 13.69
N ARG A 101 -5.58 8.86 12.92
CA ARG A 101 -4.38 8.02 12.82
C ARG A 101 -3.40 8.48 11.74
N LEU A 102 -3.72 9.44 10.89
CA LEU A 102 -2.75 10.01 9.94
C LEU A 102 -1.72 10.90 10.66
N ASP A 103 -0.49 10.97 10.12
CA ASP A 103 0.50 11.93 10.61
C ASP A 103 0.02 13.38 10.36
N PRO A 104 0.16 14.30 11.32
CA PRO A 104 -0.27 15.70 11.16
C PRO A 104 0.34 16.39 9.95
N GLY A 105 1.55 16.02 9.52
CA GLY A 105 2.20 16.56 8.33
C GLY A 105 1.47 16.21 7.03
N VAL A 106 0.90 15.01 6.94
CA VAL A 106 0.10 14.55 5.79
C VAL A 106 -1.26 15.26 5.74
N ARG A 107 -1.80 15.65 6.91
CA ARG A 107 -3.10 16.33 7.03
C ARG A 107 -3.05 17.84 6.73
N ARG A 108 -1.88 18.43 6.48
CA ARG A 108 -1.77 19.88 6.27
C ARG A 108 -2.47 20.31 4.98
N ILE A 109 -3.16 21.44 5.02
CA ILE A 109 -3.79 22.04 3.83
C ILE A 109 -2.73 22.65 2.90
N LEU A 110 -1.72 23.30 3.48
CA LEU A 110 -0.63 23.92 2.74
C LEU A 110 0.61 23.03 2.84
N ASN A 111 1.15 22.64 1.68
CA ASN A 111 2.35 21.81 1.55
C ASN A 111 2.32 20.53 2.42
N PRO A 112 1.34 19.62 2.20
CA PRO A 112 1.28 18.35 2.93
C PRO A 112 2.52 17.50 2.69
N HIS A 113 2.93 16.75 3.71
CA HIS A 113 3.90 15.67 3.52
C HIS A 113 3.28 14.60 2.61
N ILE A 114 4.09 14.05 1.71
CA ILE A 114 3.66 12.97 0.81
C ILE A 114 3.43 11.72 1.65
N TYR A 115 2.22 11.15 1.56
CA TYR A 115 1.94 9.85 2.14
C TYR A 115 2.53 8.75 1.24
N HIS A 116 3.34 7.87 1.82
CA HIS A 116 4.09 6.89 1.04
C HIS A 116 3.22 5.67 0.70
N VAL A 117 3.20 5.32 -0.59
CA VAL A 117 2.70 4.04 -1.09
C VAL A 117 3.89 3.29 -1.68
N SER A 118 4.13 2.07 -1.24
CA SER A 118 5.31 1.28 -1.58
C SER A 118 4.96 -0.13 -2.03
N LEU A 119 5.90 -0.83 -2.66
CA LEU A 119 5.75 -2.21 -3.09
C LEU A 119 6.60 -3.14 -2.21
N THR A 120 6.13 -4.37 -2.00
CA THR A 120 6.99 -5.47 -1.53
C THR A 120 8.10 -5.72 -2.55
N GLN A 121 9.19 -6.33 -2.09
CA GLN A 121 10.30 -6.72 -2.98
C GLN A 121 9.80 -7.59 -4.15
N LYS A 122 8.97 -8.60 -3.85
CA LYS A 122 8.44 -9.53 -4.85
C LYS A 122 7.55 -8.83 -5.90
N LEU A 123 6.66 -7.93 -5.48
CA LEU A 123 5.83 -7.15 -6.42
C LEU A 123 6.69 -6.18 -7.25
N TRP A 124 7.73 -5.60 -6.65
CA TRP A 124 8.65 -4.71 -7.36
C TRP A 124 9.46 -5.47 -8.42
N ASP A 125 9.96 -6.68 -8.10
CA ASP A 125 10.71 -7.54 -9.01
C ASP A 125 9.85 -7.93 -10.22
N LEU A 126 8.61 -8.39 -9.98
CA LEU A 126 7.66 -8.70 -11.05
C LEU A 126 7.39 -7.49 -11.96
N LYS A 127 7.31 -6.29 -11.37
CA LYS A 127 7.17 -5.06 -12.16
C LYS A 127 8.40 -4.81 -13.04
N GLN A 128 9.62 -4.98 -12.51
CA GLN A 128 10.83 -4.76 -13.30
C GLN A 128 10.98 -5.78 -14.43
N GLU A 129 10.63 -7.04 -14.19
CA GLU A 129 10.64 -8.10 -15.20
C GLU A 129 9.76 -7.73 -16.39
N ILE A 130 8.48 -7.36 -16.14
CA ILE A 130 7.55 -6.94 -17.20
C ILE A 130 8.04 -5.68 -17.92
N LEU A 131 8.62 -4.72 -17.19
CA LEU A 131 9.18 -3.51 -17.80
C LEU A 131 10.34 -3.81 -18.74
N GLN A 132 11.18 -4.79 -18.40
CA GLN A 132 12.29 -5.22 -19.22
C GLN A 132 11.78 -5.93 -20.49
N GLU A 133 10.80 -6.84 -20.36
CA GLU A 133 10.17 -7.50 -21.49
C GLU A 133 9.55 -6.51 -22.49
N MET A 134 8.89 -5.46 -21.99
CA MET A 134 8.31 -4.39 -22.81
C MET A 134 9.35 -3.52 -23.53
N GLN A 135 10.60 -3.51 -23.08
CA GLN A 135 11.70 -2.75 -23.71
C GLN A 135 12.47 -3.58 -24.73
N GLU A 136 12.49 -4.91 -24.56
CA GLU A 136 13.18 -5.84 -25.45
C GLU A 136 12.33 -6.26 -26.68
N GLY A 137 11.01 -6.09 -26.62
CA GLY A 137 10.05 -6.35 -27.74
C GLY A 137 9.66 -5.12 -28.55
#